data_AF-A0AAP3DMS1-F1
#
_entry.id   AF-A0AAP3DMS1-F1
#
_cell.length_a   1.000
_cell.length_b   1.000
_cell.length_c   1.000
_cell.angle_alpha   90.00
_cell.angle_beta   90.00
_cell.angle_gamma   90.00
#
_symmetry.space_group_name_H-M   'P 1'
#
loop_
_entity.id
_entity.type
_entity.pdbx_description
1 polymer ?
#
loop_
_entity_poly.entity_id
_entity_poly.type
_entity_poly.pdbx_seq_one_letter_code
_entity_poly.pdbx_strand_id
1 'polypeptide(L)' 'RWRNVYQIHGEIGLLEEQRGKKSTGRPSTTELSVEEKLKRAEARIKFLEAENDFLKKLDALEKQKLQR' A
#
# COMPACT_ATOMS: atom_id res chain seq x y z
N ARG A 1 0.09 11.19 21.17
CA ARG A 1 0.11 9.73 21.42
C ARG A 1 -1.13 9.28 22.21
N TRP A 2 -1.41 9.75 23.43
CA TRP A 2 -2.64 9.42 24.18
C TRP A 2 -3.92 10.09 23.63
N ARG A 3 -3.82 11.33 23.11
CA ARG A 3 -4.96 12.03 22.49
C ARG A 3 -5.60 11.25 21.34
N ASN A 4 -4.79 10.66 20.46
CA ASN A 4 -5.31 9.83 19.35
C ASN A 4 -5.98 8.55 19.87
N VAL A 5 -5.47 7.96 20.96
CA VAL A 5 -6.08 6.78 21.57
C VAL A 5 -7.45 7.14 22.16
N TYR A 6 -7.55 8.25 22.88
CA TYR A 6 -8.81 8.76 23.40
C TYR A 6 -9.81 9.11 22.28
N GLN A 7 -9.33 9.69 21.17
CA GLN A 7 -10.18 10.02 20.03
C GLN A 7 -10.73 8.78 19.31
N ILE A 8 -9.98 7.67 19.27
CA ILE A 8 -10.38 6.45 18.57
C ILE A 8 -11.17 5.50 19.47
N HIS A 9 -10.79 5.39 20.74
CA HIS A 9 -11.24 4.35 21.66
C HIS A 9 -11.89 4.89 22.95
N GLY A 10 -12.01 6.22 23.10
CA GLY A 10 -12.56 6.87 24.28
C GLY A 10 -11.72 6.63 25.55
N GLU A 11 -12.36 6.81 26.71
CA GLU A 11 -11.74 6.56 28.02
C GLU A 11 -11.26 5.11 28.18
N ILE A 12 -11.97 4.16 27.57
CA ILE A 12 -11.66 2.73 27.62
C ILE A 12 -10.27 2.45 27.02
N GLY A 13 -9.90 3.14 25.94
CA GLY A 13 -8.58 2.98 25.31
C GLY A 13 -7.40 3.48 26.16
N LEU A 14 -7.64 4.31 27.18
CA LEU A 14 -6.63 4.78 28.12
C LEU A 14 -6.50 3.86 29.34
N LEU A 15 -7.61 3.23 29.75
CA LEU A 15 -7.65 2.32 30.89
C LEU A 15 -7.15 0.91 30.53
N GLU A 16 -7.29 0.51 29.27
CA GLU A 16 -6.98 -0.84 28.83
C GLU A 16 -5.73 -0.90 27.96
N GLU A 17 -4.86 -1.89 28.18
CA GLU A 17 -3.65 -2.12 27.38
C GLU A 17 -4.00 -2.40 25.91
N GLN A 18 -3.59 -1.51 25.01
CA GLN A 18 -3.86 -1.62 23.57
C GLN A 18 -2.71 -2.27 22.78
N ARG A 19 -1.54 -2.49 23.40
CA ARG A 19 -0.40 -3.14 22.73
C ARG A 19 -0.79 -4.56 22.30
N GLY A 20 -0.44 -4.90 21.05
CA GLY A 20 -0.66 -6.23 20.50
C GLY A 20 -2.09 -6.55 20.05
N LYS A 21 -3.12 -5.80 20.50
CA LYS A 21 -4.53 -6.10 20.19
C LYS A 21 -4.91 -6.03 18.71
N LYS A 22 -4.23 -5.19 17.93
CA LYS A 22 -4.39 -5.08 16.46
C LYS A 22 -3.25 -5.75 15.70
N SER A 23 -2.40 -6.54 16.36
CA SER A 23 -1.34 -7.25 15.69
C SER A 23 -1.95 -8.33 14.81
N THR A 24 -1.96 -8.11 13.50
CA THR A 24 -2.40 -9.10 12.50
C THR A 24 -1.42 -10.28 12.36
N GLY A 25 -0.36 -10.30 13.17
CA GLY A 25 0.63 -11.37 13.18
C GLY A 25 1.34 -11.56 11.84
N ARG A 26 2.00 -12.71 11.70
CA ARG A 26 2.52 -13.15 10.40
C ARG A 26 1.32 -13.55 9.53
N PRO A 27 1.16 -13.01 8.31
CA PRO A 27 0.09 -13.44 7.42
C PRO A 27 0.17 -14.95 7.20
N SER A 28 -0.98 -15.60 7.30
CA SER A 28 -1.11 -17.05 7.13
C SER A 28 -0.61 -17.48 5.75
N THR A 29 0.11 -18.60 5.67
CA THR A 29 0.55 -19.22 4.40
C THR A 29 -0.63 -19.86 3.63
N THR A 30 -1.88 -19.59 4.01
CA THR A 30 -3.05 -20.08 3.28
C THR A 30 -3.07 -19.51 1.88
N GLU A 31 -3.54 -20.33 0.94
CA GLU A 31 -3.77 -19.89 -0.43
C GLU A 31 -4.74 -18.71 -0.41
N LEU A 32 -4.26 -17.56 -0.89
CA LEU A 32 -5.07 -16.35 -1.00
C LEU A 32 -6.39 -16.63 -1.72
N SER A 33 -7.46 -16.00 -1.27
CA SER A 33 -8.74 -16.05 -1.98
C SER A 33 -8.55 -15.56 -3.42
N VAL A 34 -9.37 -16.08 -4.34
CA VAL A 34 -9.36 -15.66 -5.74
C VAL A 34 -9.52 -14.14 -5.86
N GLU A 35 -10.37 -13.54 -5.02
CA GLU A 35 -10.59 -12.09 -4.94
C GLU A 35 -9.32 -11.32 -4.53
N GLU A 36 -8.58 -11.85 -3.56
CA GLU A 36 -7.33 -11.22 -3.11
C GLU A 36 -6.24 -11.33 -4.16
N LYS A 37 -6.15 -12.46 -4.87
CA LYS A 37 -5.24 -12.64 -6.01
C LYS A 37 -5.58 -11.66 -7.13
N LEU A 38 -6.87 -11.51 -7.47
CA LEU A 38 -7.35 -10.57 -8.47
C LEU A 38 -6.96 -9.13 -8.10
N LYS A 39 -7.26 -8.70 -6.87
CA LYS A 39 -6.93 -7.36 -6.38
C LYS A 39 -5.42 -7.07 -6.43
N ARG A 40 -4.58 -8.06 -6.09
CA ARG A 40 -3.11 -7.92 -6.20
C ARG A 40 -2.65 -7.83 -7.65
N ALA A 41 -3.24 -8.62 -8.55
CA ALA A 41 -2.92 -8.58 -9.98
C ALA A 41 -3.30 -7.22 -10.58
N GLU A 42 -4.49 -6.70 -10.29
CA GLU A 42 -4.93 -5.37 -10.73
C GLU A 42 -4.02 -4.25 -10.21
N ALA A 43 -3.63 -4.31 -8.94
CA ALA A 43 -2.68 -3.36 -8.37
C ALA A 43 -1.31 -3.43 -9.08
N ARG A 44 -0.85 -4.64 -9.42
CA ARG A 44 0.40 -4.84 -10.15
C ARG A 44 0.31 -4.31 -11.58
N ILE A 45 -0.81 -4.53 -12.28
CA ILE A 45 -1.05 -4.00 -13.62
C ILE A 45 -0.99 -2.47 -13.60
N LYS A 46 -1.74 -1.82 -12.70
CA LYS A 46 -1.73 -0.36 -12.58
C LYS A 46 -0.34 0.21 -12.29
N PHE A 47 0.44 -0.47 -11.46
CA PHE A 47 1.82 -0.09 -11.19
C PHE A 47 2.69 -0.16 -12.44
N LEU A 48 2.61 -1.28 -13.18
CA LEU A 48 3.37 -1.48 -14.41
C LEU A 48 2.96 -0.53 -15.54
N GLU A 49 1.68 -0.18 -15.63
CA GLU A 49 1.19 0.83 -16.56
C GLU A 49 1.81 2.20 -16.26
N ALA A 50 1.82 2.61 -15.00
CA ALA A 50 2.46 3.86 -14.57
C ALA A 50 3.98 3.86 -14.84
N GLU A 51 4.65 2.73 -14.61
CA GLU A 51 6.08 2.56 -14.90
C GLU A 51 6.36 2.69 -16.40
N ASN A 52 5.56 2.04 -17.25
CA ASN A 52 5.69 2.14 -18.71
C ASN A 52 5.45 3.57 -19.20
N ASP A 53 4.44 4.27 -18.67
CA ASP A 53 4.17 5.65 -19.05
C ASP A 53 5.28 6.61 -18.61
N PHE A 54 5.91 6.34 -17.47
CA PHE A 54 7.09 7.07 -17.03
C PHE A 54 8.28 6.84 -17.97
N LEU A 55 8.55 5.59 -18.35
CA LEU A 55 9.63 5.24 -19.29
C LEU A 55 9.42 5.89 -20.67
N LYS A 56 8.20 5.86 -21.22
CA LYS A 56 7.87 6.54 -22.48
C LYS A 56 8.18 8.05 -22.44
N LYS A 57 7.93 8.70 -21.30
CA LYS A 57 8.25 10.13 -21.13
C LYS A 57 9.76 10.36 -21.07
N LEU A 58 10.51 9.49 -20.42
CA LEU A 58 11.98 9.55 -20.41
C LEU A 58 12.54 9.38 -21.82
N ASP A 59 12.10 8.36 -22.56
CA ASP A 59 12.53 8.12 -23.93
C ASP A 59 12.26 9.32 -24.84
N ALA A 60 11.11 9.97 -24.69
CA ALA A 60 10.77 11.17 -25.45
C ALA A 60 11.73 12.34 -25.15
N LEU A 61 12.09 12.54 -23.88
CA LEU A 61 13.05 13.56 -23.47
C LEU A 61 14.46 13.26 -23.98
N GLU A 62 14.88 12.00 -23.94
CA GLU A 62 16.18 11.58 -24.47
C GLU A 62 16.27 11.79 -25.99
N LYS A 63 15.24 11.42 -26.74
CA LYS A 63 15.16 11.67 -28.18
C LYS A 63 15.22 13.17 -28.50
N GLN A 64 14.53 14.01 -27.72
CA GLN A 64 14.58 15.46 -27.89
C GLN A 64 15.99 16.03 -27.63
N LYS A 65 16.72 15.49 -26.64
CA LYS A 65 18.11 15.89 -26.38
C LYS A 65 19.04 15.49 -27.51
N LEU A 66 18.86 14.30 -28.09
CA LEU A 66 19.72 13.80 -29.16
C LEU A 66 19.52 14.54 -30.50
N GLN A 67 18.35 15.17 -30.69
CA GLN A 67 18.03 15.98 -31.86
C GLN A 67 18.51 17.44 -31.75
N ARG A 68 18.99 17.87 -30.58
CA ARG A 68 19.60 19.19 -30.36
C ARG A 68 21.11 19.11 -30.49
#